data_AF-A0A6C0EI20-F1
#
_entry.id   AF-A0A6C0EI20-F1
#
_cell.length_a   1.000
_cell.length_b   1.000
_cell.length_c   1.000
_cell.angle_alpha   90.00
_cell.angle_beta   90.00
_cell.angle_gamma   90.00
#
_symmetry.space_group_name_H-M   'P 1'
#
loop_
_entity.id
_entity.type
_entity.pdbx_description
1 polymer ?
#
loop_
_entity_poly.entity_id
_entity_poly.type
_entity_poly.pdbx_seq_one_letter_code
_entity_poly.pdbx_strand_id
1 'polypeptide(L)'
;MYKIIFIVLLLFSSQYLNVIHRYLKKINKIKNIIILLFSIGSIVSYKYNSINNPNNNPNNLNNNNPNNPIIKRNITDSTKKYVASNQKWICYHCKQTLDHTYEIDHKLALYKGGTNNIDNLQALCRNCHGKKTFSDKIGL
;
A
#
# COMPACT_ATOMS: atom_id res chain seq x y z
N MET A 1 -63.01 -1.78 31.21
CA MET A 1 -62.00 -0.87 31.78
C MET A 1 -60.56 -1.31 31.48
N TYR A 2 -60.18 -2.57 31.72
CA TYR A 2 -58.82 -3.10 31.51
C TYR A 2 -58.27 -2.95 30.08
N LYS A 3 -59.10 -3.09 29.04
CA LYS A 3 -58.68 -2.86 27.64
C LYS A 3 -58.22 -1.42 27.35
N ILE A 4 -58.86 -0.43 27.98
CA ILE A 4 -58.52 0.99 27.78
C ILE A 4 -57.18 1.30 28.47
N ILE A 5 -56.98 0.79 29.68
CA ILE A 5 -55.73 0.95 30.44
C ILE A 5 -54.54 0.34 29.67
N PHE A 6 -54.72 -0.84 29.09
CA PHE A 6 -53.69 -1.50 28.29
C PHE A 6 -53.32 -0.71 27.02
N ILE A 7 -54.30 -0.15 26.31
CA ILE A 7 -54.06 0.71 25.13
C ILE A 7 -53.30 1.98 25.53
N VAL A 8 -53.66 2.61 26.64
CA VAL A 8 -52.96 3.80 27.14
C VAL A 8 -51.50 3.47 27.48
N LEU A 9 -51.23 2.37 28.19
CA LEU A 9 -49.86 1.93 28.50
C LEU A 9 -49.03 1.64 27.24
N LEU A 10 -49.63 0.99 26.22
CA LEU A 10 -48.96 0.76 24.93
C LEU A 10 -48.63 2.07 24.21
N LEU A 11 -49.54 3.05 24.21
CA LEU A 11 -49.30 4.35 23.58
C LEU A 11 -48.17 5.11 24.28
N PHE A 12 -48.14 5.14 25.62
CA PHE A 12 -47.03 5.73 26.37
C PHE A 12 -45.69 5.03 26.10
N SER A 13 -45.69 3.70 26.02
CA SER A 13 -44.48 2.93 25.70
C SER A 13 -43.97 3.20 24.28
N SER A 14 -44.88 3.36 23.30
CA SER A 14 -44.50 3.66 21.91
C SER A 14 -43.93 5.08 21.74
N GLN A 15 -44.45 6.05 22.49
CA GLN A 15 -43.89 7.40 22.55
C GLN A 15 -42.47 7.38 23.13
N TYR A 16 -42.25 6.58 24.18
CA TYR A 16 -40.94 6.40 24.79
C TYR A 16 -39.93 5.76 23.81
N LEU A 17 -40.33 4.72 23.08
CA LEU A 17 -39.50 4.07 22.06
C LEU A 17 -39.11 5.04 20.93
N ASN A 18 -40.02 5.92 20.52
CA ASN A 18 -39.74 6.94 19.49
C ASN A 18 -38.69 7.96 19.95
N VAL A 19 -38.69 8.34 21.23
CA VAL A 19 -37.67 9.23 21.81
C VAL A 19 -36.31 8.54 21.83
N ILE A 20 -36.24 7.27 22.25
CA ILE A 20 -35.00 6.47 22.22
C ILE A 20 -34.48 6.34 20.79
N HIS A 21 -35.33 6.01 19.83
CA HIS A 21 -34.94 5.86 18.43
C HIS A 21 -34.34 7.16 17.85
N ARG A 22 -34.93 8.32 18.18
CA ARG A 22 -34.37 9.63 17.79
C ARG A 22 -33.00 9.88 18.42
N TYR A 23 -32.79 9.48 19.68
CA TYR A 23 -31.51 9.62 20.37
C TYR A 23 -30.43 8.69 19.76
N LEU A 24 -30.75 7.43 19.50
CA LEU A 24 -29.85 6.48 18.84
C LEU A 24 -29.44 6.94 17.44
N LYS A 25 -30.37 7.52 16.67
CA LYS A 25 -30.06 8.09 15.34
C LYS A 25 -29.09 9.27 15.43
N LYS A 26 -29.19 10.13 16.46
CA LYS A 26 -28.21 11.20 16.72
C LYS A 26 -26.83 10.63 17.06
N ILE A 27 -26.76 9.60 17.90
CA ILE A 27 -25.49 8.92 18.24
C ILE A 27 -24.83 8.34 16.98
N ASN A 28 -25.59 7.62 16.14
CA ASN A 28 -25.05 7.03 14.92
C ASN A 28 -24.54 8.09 13.93
N LYS A 29 -25.23 9.23 13.82
CA LYS A 29 -24.76 10.36 13.00
C LYS A 29 -23.43 10.91 13.52
N ILE A 30 -23.27 11.06 14.83
CA ILE A 30 -22.02 11.52 15.46
C ILE A 30 -20.88 10.51 15.23
N LYS A 31 -21.14 9.21 15.42
CA LYS A 31 -20.15 8.14 15.14
C LYS A 31 -19.67 8.18 13.70
N ASN A 32 -20.56 8.34 12.73
CA ASN A 32 -20.19 8.41 11.32
C ASN A 32 -19.35 9.65 11.00
N ILE A 33 -19.62 10.79 11.64
CA ILE A 33 -18.80 12.00 11.50
C ILE A 33 -17.40 11.76 12.08
N ILE A 34 -17.29 11.14 13.27
CA ILE A 34 -15.99 10.82 13.89
C ILE A 34 -15.17 9.87 13.02
N ILE A 35 -15.79 8.83 12.44
CA ILE A 35 -15.13 7.89 11.52
C ILE A 35 -14.61 8.61 10.27
N LEU A 36 -15.39 9.55 9.72
CA LEU A 36 -14.97 10.37 8.57
C LEU A 36 -13.76 11.24 8.94
N LEU A 37 -13.77 11.89 10.10
CA LEU A 37 -12.68 12.72 10.61
C LEU A 37 -11.38 11.93 10.83
N PHE A 38 -11.47 10.67 11.30
CA PHE A 38 -10.31 9.79 11.46
C PHE A 38 -9.72 9.39 10.11
N SER A 39 -10.58 9.10 9.14
CA SER A 39 -10.18 8.67 7.78
C SER A 39 -9.45 9.79 7.01
N ILE A 40 -9.89 11.05 7.15
CA ILE A 40 -9.21 12.21 6.53
C ILE A 40 -7.91 12.58 7.25
N GLY A 41 -7.83 12.40 8.57
CA GLY A 41 -6.60 12.65 9.35
C GLY A 41 -5.44 11.77 8.89
N SER A 42 -5.70 10.49 8.58
CA SER A 42 -4.70 9.57 8.03
C SER A 42 -4.18 10.00 6.65
N ILE A 43 -5.04 10.58 5.79
CA ILE A 43 -4.66 11.06 4.44
C ILE A 43 -3.78 12.31 4.53
N VAL A 44 -4.12 13.26 5.40
CA VAL A 44 -3.33 14.49 5.59
C VAL A 44 -1.97 14.19 6.22
N SER A 45 -1.92 13.30 7.22
CA SER A 45 -0.68 12.89 7.87
C SER A 45 0.27 12.16 6.92
N TYR A 46 -0.26 11.32 6.01
CA TYR A 46 0.54 10.67 4.96
C TYR A 46 1.19 11.70 4.00
N LYS A 47 0.44 12.72 3.57
CA LYS A 47 0.95 13.75 2.65
C LYS A 47 1.98 14.67 3.32
N TYR A 48 1.81 15.01 4.60
CA TYR A 48 2.78 15.79 5.37
C TYR A 48 4.11 15.03 5.58
N ASN A 49 4.05 13.74 5.95
CA ASN A 49 5.24 12.91 6.11
C ASN A 49 6.00 12.67 4.78
N SER A 50 5.31 12.66 3.63
CA SER A 50 5.97 12.57 2.33
C SER A 50 6.74 13.83 1.93
N ILE A 51 6.37 15.00 2.47
CA ILE A 51 6.99 16.30 2.13
C ILE A 51 8.15 16.63 3.09
N ASN A 52 8.03 16.25 4.37
CA ASN A 52 8.99 16.63 5.41
C ASN A 52 9.97 15.52 5.83
N ASN A 53 10.08 14.42 5.08
CA ASN A 53 11.06 13.38 5.38
C ASN A 53 12.50 13.89 5.09
N PRO A 54 13.34 14.11 6.11
CA PRO A 54 14.73 14.56 5.91
C PRO A 54 15.64 13.43 5.42
N ASN A 55 15.15 12.18 5.34
CA ASN A 55 15.97 11.02 5.02
C ASN A 55 16.04 10.69 3.52
N ASN A 56 15.67 11.62 2.65
CA ASN A 56 16.15 11.63 1.27
C ASN A 56 17.40 12.50 1.19
N ASN A 57 18.46 12.11 1.88
CA ASN A 57 19.78 12.69 1.63
C ASN A 57 20.50 11.80 0.60
N PRO A 58 20.56 12.18 -0.70
CA PRO A 58 21.41 11.49 -1.66
C PRO A 58 22.91 11.81 -1.45
N ASN A 59 23.28 12.58 -0.42
CA ASN A 59 24.66 12.99 -0.21
C ASN A 59 25.44 11.94 0.58
N ASN A 60 25.83 10.88 -0.13
CA ASN A 60 27.22 10.44 -0.04
C ASN A 60 27.72 10.17 -1.47
N LEU A 61 27.83 11.26 -2.24
CA LEU A 61 28.57 11.33 -3.48
C LEU A 61 29.93 11.97 -3.18
N ASN A 62 30.80 11.22 -2.52
CA ASN A 62 32.23 11.44 -2.71
C ASN A 62 32.63 10.68 -3.98
N ASN A 63 32.55 11.34 -5.12
CA ASN A 63 33.35 11.05 -6.31
C ASN A 63 33.25 12.21 -7.30
N ASN A 64 34.23 13.09 -7.21
CA ASN A 64 34.47 14.18 -8.16
C ASN A 64 34.95 13.60 -9.49
N ASN A 65 34.05 13.43 -10.47
CA ASN A 65 34.44 13.40 -11.89
C ASN A 65 33.25 13.84 -12.78
N PRO A 66 33.30 15.01 -13.44
CA PRO A 66 32.17 15.59 -14.16
C PRO A 66 31.83 14.91 -15.51
N ASN A 67 32.61 13.91 -15.94
CA ASN A 67 32.50 13.35 -17.30
C ASN A 67 31.90 11.94 -17.39
N ASN A 68 31.31 11.40 -16.32
CA ASN A 68 30.66 10.08 -16.40
C ASN A 68 29.30 10.12 -15.70
N PRO A 69 28.16 10.11 -16.44
CA PRO A 69 26.86 9.97 -15.80
C PRO A 69 26.84 8.60 -15.12
N ILE A 70 26.93 8.59 -13.79
CA ILE A 70 26.79 7.39 -12.97
C ILE A 70 25.37 6.88 -13.20
N ILE A 71 25.22 5.94 -14.13
CA ILE A 71 23.99 5.16 -14.29
C ILE A 71 23.82 4.45 -12.94
N LYS A 72 22.89 4.93 -12.11
CA LYS A 72 22.55 4.29 -10.83
C LYS A 72 22.06 2.87 -11.15
N ARG A 73 22.98 1.91 -11.05
CA ARG A 73 22.68 0.47 -11.24
C ARG A 73 21.79 -0.08 -10.13
N ASN A 74 21.58 0.68 -9.05
CA ASN A 74 20.80 0.24 -7.90
C ASN A 74 19.39 0.83 -7.90
N ILE A 75 18.41 -0.07 -8.00
CA ILE A 75 16.99 0.18 -7.75
C ILE A 75 16.83 0.49 -6.25
N THR A 76 16.14 1.59 -5.91
CA THR A 76 15.92 1.98 -4.50
C THR A 76 15.02 0.98 -3.78
N ASP A 77 15.15 0.85 -2.46
CA ASP A 77 14.31 -0.09 -1.70
C ASP A 77 12.82 0.25 -1.77
N SER A 78 12.46 1.53 -1.88
CA SER A 78 11.09 1.97 -2.12
C SER A 78 10.57 1.46 -3.46
N THR A 79 11.38 1.55 -4.52
CA THR A 79 11.04 0.97 -5.83
C THR A 79 10.92 -0.55 -5.74
N LYS A 80 11.78 -1.23 -4.98
CA LYS A 80 11.69 -2.69 -4.80
C LYS A 80 10.36 -3.10 -4.16
N LYS A 81 9.98 -2.43 -3.06
CA LYS A 81 8.70 -2.64 -2.38
C LYS A 81 7.52 -2.32 -3.29
N TYR A 82 7.61 -1.26 -4.09
CA TYR A 82 6.56 -0.89 -5.04
C TYR A 82 6.33 -1.98 -6.10
N VAL A 83 7.40 -2.49 -6.73
CA VAL A 83 7.31 -3.56 -7.73
C VAL A 83 6.74 -4.85 -7.13
N ALA A 84 7.23 -5.25 -5.94
CA ALA A 84 6.72 -6.45 -5.26
C ALA A 84 5.24 -6.30 -4.87
N SER A 85 4.83 -5.14 -4.37
CA SER A 85 3.44 -4.82 -4.03
C SER A 85 2.53 -4.86 -5.26
N ASN A 86 2.95 -4.28 -6.39
CA ASN A 86 2.22 -4.36 -7.66
C ASN A 86 2.03 -5.81 -8.15
N GLN A 87 3.00 -6.67 -7.87
CA GLN A 87 2.91 -8.11 -8.12
C GLN A 87 2.16 -8.88 -7.02
N LYS A 88 1.54 -8.20 -6.06
CA LYS A 88 0.83 -8.80 -4.91
C LYS A 88 1.72 -9.73 -4.09
N TRP A 89 3.01 -9.42 -4.00
CA TRP A 89 4.02 -10.26 -3.34
C TRP A 89 4.08 -11.68 -3.91
N ILE A 90 3.83 -11.83 -5.21
CA ILE A 90 3.91 -13.11 -5.92
C ILE A 90 5.08 -13.08 -6.90
N CYS A 91 5.89 -14.16 -6.88
CA CYS A 91 7.00 -14.32 -7.80
C CYS A 91 6.49 -14.36 -9.24
N TYR A 92 7.11 -13.58 -10.13
CA TYR A 92 6.68 -13.51 -11.52
C TYR A 92 6.81 -14.87 -12.26
N HIS A 93 7.83 -15.68 -11.96
CA HIS A 93 8.06 -16.98 -12.62
C HIS A 93 7.26 -18.12 -11.98
N CYS A 94 7.51 -18.45 -10.70
CA CYS A 94 6.91 -19.64 -10.08
C CYS A 94 5.53 -19.41 -9.44
N LYS A 95 5.04 -18.17 -9.41
CA LYS A 95 3.75 -17.78 -8.81
C LYS A 95 3.60 -18.09 -7.32
N GLN A 96 4.68 -18.44 -6.62
CA GLN A 96 4.70 -18.56 -5.16
C GLN A 96 4.78 -17.19 -4.49
N THR A 97 4.29 -17.10 -3.26
CA THR A 97 4.46 -15.90 -2.43
C THR A 97 5.94 -15.61 -2.18
N LEU A 98 6.31 -14.35 -2.28
CA LEU A 98 7.64 -13.84 -2.01
C LEU A 98 7.83 -13.62 -0.51
N ASP A 99 8.94 -14.10 0.03
CA ASP A 99 9.43 -13.70 1.35
C ASP A 99 10.28 -12.43 1.25
N HIS A 100 10.81 -11.96 2.37
CA HIS A 100 11.66 -10.76 2.48
C HIS A 100 12.99 -10.82 1.71
N THR A 101 13.41 -12.00 1.25
CA THR A 101 14.65 -12.23 0.49
C THR A 101 14.47 -12.15 -1.02
N TYR A 102 13.27 -11.78 -1.50
CA TYR A 102 13.01 -11.54 -2.91
C TYR A 102 14.00 -10.54 -3.54
N GLU A 103 14.17 -10.66 -4.85
CA GLU A 103 15.00 -9.77 -5.64
C GLU A 103 14.17 -9.10 -6.73
N ILE A 104 14.54 -7.88 -7.08
CA ILE A 104 14.03 -7.21 -8.28
C ILE A 104 15.03 -7.38 -9.40
N ASP A 105 14.55 -7.92 -10.51
CA ASP A 105 15.33 -8.14 -11.71
C ASP A 105 14.65 -7.46 -12.90
N HIS A 106 15.41 -7.22 -13.96
CA HIS A 106 14.87 -6.70 -15.21
C HIS A 106 14.25 -7.84 -16.04
N LYS A 107 13.07 -7.60 -16.64
CA LYS A 107 12.42 -8.54 -17.59
C LYS A 107 13.29 -8.73 -18.82
N LEU A 108 13.70 -7.62 -19.45
CA LEU A 108 14.76 -7.56 -20.44
C LEU A 108 16.02 -6.99 -19.77
N ALA A 109 17.11 -7.77 -19.76
CA ALA A 109 18.36 -7.35 -19.14
C ALA A 109 18.93 -6.08 -19.80
N LEU A 110 19.61 -5.23 -19.01
CA LEU A 110 20.18 -3.96 -19.50
C LEU A 110 21.17 -4.17 -20.66
N TYR A 111 22.00 -5.22 -20.60
CA TYR A 111 22.96 -5.53 -21.68
C TYR A 111 22.29 -6.06 -22.96
N LYS A 112 21.03 -6.51 -22.88
CA LYS A 112 20.18 -6.89 -24.02
C LYS A 112 19.27 -5.73 -24.49
N GLY A 113 19.55 -4.49 -24.06
CA GLY A 113 18.75 -3.31 -24.43
C GLY A 113 17.57 -3.01 -23.50
N GLY A 114 17.53 -3.61 -22.31
CA GLY A 114 16.54 -3.30 -21.28
C GLY A 114 16.63 -1.88 -20.74
N THR A 115 15.56 -1.40 -20.11
CA THR A 115 15.49 -0.08 -19.47
C THR A 115 15.33 -0.19 -17.95
N ASN A 116 15.58 0.89 -17.22
CA ASN A 116 15.32 0.97 -15.77
C ASN A 116 13.86 1.35 -15.43
N ASN A 117 12.96 1.36 -16.43
CA ASN A 117 11.56 1.68 -16.21
C ASN A 117 10.91 0.58 -15.36
N ILE A 118 9.97 0.98 -14.50
CA ILE A 118 9.22 0.09 -13.62
C ILE A 118 8.58 -1.07 -14.41
N ASP A 119 8.11 -0.81 -15.63
CA ASP A 119 7.48 -1.82 -16.49
C ASP A 119 8.44 -2.93 -16.91
N ASN A 120 9.75 -2.64 -16.93
CA ASN A 120 10.80 -3.61 -17.18
C ASN A 120 11.31 -4.28 -15.89
N LEU A 121 10.75 -3.98 -14.72
CA LEU A 121 11.13 -4.63 -13.46
C LEU A 121 10.17 -5.75 -13.11
N GLN A 122 10.69 -6.79 -12.45
CA GLN A 122 9.93 -7.92 -11.94
C GLN A 122 10.49 -8.40 -10.60
N ALA A 123 9.61 -8.79 -9.67
CA ALA A 123 9.99 -9.41 -8.41
C ALA A 123 10.07 -10.94 -8.55
N LEU A 124 11.20 -11.52 -8.14
CA LEU A 124 11.50 -12.95 -8.22
C LEU A 124 11.92 -13.50 -6.86
N CYS A 125 11.58 -14.76 -6.58
CA CYS A 125 12.21 -15.48 -5.47
C CYS A 125 13.66 -15.83 -5.83
N ARG A 126 14.52 -16.06 -4.82
CA ARG A 126 15.94 -16.35 -4.99
C ARG A 126 16.21 -17.47 -6.00
N ASN A 127 15.40 -18.54 -5.97
CA ASN A 127 15.52 -19.67 -6.90
C ASN A 127 15.23 -19.27 -8.35
N CYS A 128 14.16 -18.51 -8.60
CA CYS A 128 13.80 -18.08 -9.96
C CYS A 128 14.78 -17.05 -10.51
N HIS A 129 15.27 -16.15 -9.66
CA HIS A 129 16.30 -15.20 -10.03
C HIS A 129 17.62 -15.89 -10.42
N GLY A 130 18.05 -16.88 -9.63
CA GLY A 130 19.23 -17.69 -9.94
C GLY A 130 19.12 -18.42 -11.28
N LYS A 131 17.96 -19.04 -11.55
CA LYS A 131 17.68 -19.70 -12.85
C LYS A 131 17.79 -18.71 -14.01
N LYS A 132 17.15 -17.53 -13.91
CA LYS A 132 17.22 -16.50 -14.94
C LYS A 132 18.65 -16.01 -15.16
N THR A 133 19.38 -15.72 -14.08
CA THR A 133 20.78 -15.29 -14.15
C THR A 133 21.65 -16.33 -14.86
N PHE A 134 21.43 -17.62 -14.58
CA PHE A 134 22.14 -18.70 -15.26
C PHE A 134 21.79 -18.72 -16.75
N SER A 135 20.51 -18.74 -17.13
CA SER A 135 20.05 -18.68 -18.52
C SER A 135 20.63 -17.48 -19.27
N ASP A 136 20.60 -16.30 -18.66
CA ASP A 136 21.14 -15.07 -19.22
C ASP A 136 22.65 -15.18 -19.51
N LYS A 137 23.42 -15.84 -18.65
CA LYS A 137 24.87 -16.04 -18.83
C LYS A 137 25.21 -17.00 -19.97
N ILE A 138 24.38 -18.01 -20.19
CA ILE A 138 24.61 -19.02 -21.24
C ILE A 138 23.88 -18.70 -22.55
N GLY A 139 23.19 -17.56 -22.62
CA GLY A 139 22.49 -17.09 -23.83
C GLY A 139 21.20 -17.86 -24.15
N LEU A 140 20.58 -18.49 -23.13
CA LEU A 140 19.27 -19.14 -23.25
C LEU A 140 18.10 -18.19 -22.95
#